data_AF-A0A371CIZ3-F1
#
_entry.id   AF-A0A371CIZ3-F1
#
_cell.length_a   1.000
_cell.length_b   1.000
_cell.length_c   1.000
_cell.angle_alpha   90.00
_cell.angle_beta   90.00
_cell.angle_gamma   90.00
#
_symmetry.space_group_name_H-M   'P 1'
#
loop_
_entity.id
_entity.type
_entity.pdbx_description
1 polymer ?
#
loop_
_entity_poly.entity_id
_entity_poly.type
_entity_poly.pdbx_seq_one_letter_code
_entity_poly.pdbx_strand_id
1 'polypeptide(L)'
;MDRITRTETLQVLRSMRVEIPEDTKLSDENLEKRLCDALNAAQQKERLSSPLDFDALAPWPVPREGVADSNAKSVLAAVTRGNLAEAAMNHARNSRTPELYIDPFIDLRQTVMSIANLIDQGIKWCIVQDNQREQWAINLRFASILEVDKRTPAIVVLYRAFERSTALEGMRWVHAQSETNSAPSRRGVLLDIKATPLEQKLLMMLLTLNRRLVPTNFKVDRHATESNYEVSVLLPLGPLDLAAMTKLSHNLGCAVCGERATSRCAQCQSVSYCGAACQRANWPQHKLDCRQLKGGRWHTLPVHNGLQGMDNIYMTTVNRFHNDFDAASRARKIDPNVVPPNVWGDRVFIVKLQVGVVPGQYPYMMIYDRKRSFEVFLRSEEDVELFATFVGEMRGERGGHGGIKMYRWARRTGDWELSVCLDRVPPPTDTNW
;
A
#
# COMPACT_ATOMS: atom_id res chain seq x y z
N MET A 1 -6.95 1.59 -25.64
CA MET A 1 -5.81 2.16 -24.91
C MET A 1 -4.78 1.06 -24.74
N ASP A 2 -3.51 1.34 -25.00
CA ASP A 2 -2.46 0.33 -24.93
C ASP A 2 -2.26 -0.18 -23.51
N ARG A 3 -1.82 -1.44 -23.39
CA ARG A 3 -1.48 -2.02 -22.08
C ARG A 3 -0.26 -1.29 -21.50
N ILE A 4 -0.18 -1.27 -20.17
CA ILE A 4 0.99 -0.76 -19.46
C ILE A 4 2.17 -1.68 -19.77
N THR A 5 3.26 -1.10 -20.26
CA THR A 5 4.49 -1.83 -20.59
C THR A 5 5.22 -2.28 -19.33
N ARG A 6 6.20 -3.19 -19.48
CA ARG A 6 7.05 -3.63 -18.37
C ARG A 6 7.76 -2.46 -17.68
N THR A 7 8.36 -1.55 -18.46
CA THR A 7 9.08 -0.38 -17.94
C THR A 7 8.15 0.55 -17.18
N GLU A 8 6.96 0.83 -17.73
CA GLU A 8 5.93 1.63 -17.06
C GLU A 8 5.46 0.96 -15.76
N THR A 9 5.29 -0.37 -15.75
CA THR A 9 4.88 -1.11 -14.54
C THR A 9 5.92 -0.99 -13.43
N LEU A 10 7.21 -1.15 -13.75
CA LEU A 10 8.30 -0.98 -12.79
C LEU A 10 8.39 0.47 -12.28
N GLN A 11 8.18 1.46 -13.15
CA GLN A 11 8.12 2.87 -12.77
C GLN A 11 6.99 3.14 -11.78
N VAL A 12 5.77 2.64 -12.04
CA VAL A 12 4.63 2.82 -11.14
C VAL A 12 4.86 2.09 -9.81
N LEU A 13 5.34 0.85 -9.83
CA LEU A 13 5.65 0.12 -8.58
C LEU A 13 6.67 0.88 -7.72
N ARG A 14 7.73 1.43 -8.35
CA ARG A 14 8.72 2.27 -7.66
C ARG A 14 8.08 3.52 -7.05
N SER A 15 7.18 4.19 -7.77
CA SER A 15 6.44 5.37 -7.29
C SER A 15 5.56 5.05 -6.06
N MET A 16 5.06 3.81 -5.99
CA MET A 16 4.34 3.27 -4.82
C MET A 16 5.28 2.75 -3.71
N ARG A 17 6.59 2.97 -3.83
CA ARG A 17 7.65 2.45 -2.94
C ARG A 17 7.71 0.92 -2.85
N VAL A 18 7.32 0.26 -3.94
CA VAL A 18 7.56 -1.16 -4.15
C VAL A 18 8.87 -1.31 -4.91
N GLU A 19 9.93 -1.69 -4.19
CA GLU A 19 11.28 -1.78 -4.74
C GLU A 19 11.46 -3.11 -5.49
N ILE A 20 11.53 -3.03 -6.81
CA ILE A 20 11.84 -4.16 -7.70
C ILE A 20 13.04 -3.78 -8.58
N PRO A 21 14.10 -4.62 -8.65
CA PRO A 21 15.24 -4.38 -9.54
C PRO A 21 14.82 -4.25 -11.01
N GLU A 22 15.47 -3.35 -11.76
CA GLU A 22 15.14 -3.14 -13.17
C GLU A 22 15.44 -4.37 -14.05
N ASP A 23 16.47 -5.14 -13.68
CA ASP A 23 16.91 -6.36 -14.34
C ASP A 23 16.15 -7.62 -13.87
N THR A 24 15.08 -7.43 -13.10
CA THR A 24 14.26 -8.50 -12.52
C THR A 24 13.86 -9.55 -13.55
N LYS A 25 13.84 -10.82 -13.12
CA LYS A 25 13.42 -11.97 -13.93
C LYS A 25 11.97 -12.37 -13.67
N LEU A 26 11.20 -11.53 -12.96
CA LEU A 26 9.76 -11.67 -12.85
C LEU A 26 9.12 -11.58 -14.24
N SER A 27 8.15 -12.46 -14.53
CA SER A 27 7.35 -12.38 -15.75
C SER A 27 6.48 -11.12 -15.78
N ASP A 28 6.01 -10.71 -16.96
CA ASP A 28 5.15 -9.54 -17.10
C ASP A 28 3.81 -9.74 -16.37
N GLU A 29 3.26 -10.96 -16.35
CA GLU A 29 2.03 -11.28 -15.61
C GLU A 29 2.24 -11.13 -14.09
N ASN A 30 3.41 -11.53 -13.58
CA ASN A 30 3.74 -11.39 -12.17
C ASN A 30 3.92 -9.92 -11.78
N LEU A 31 4.45 -9.08 -12.67
CA LEU A 31 4.54 -7.63 -12.47
C LEU A 31 3.17 -6.96 -12.53
N GLU A 32 2.34 -7.29 -13.53
CA GLU A 32 0.96 -6.78 -13.66
C GLU A 32 0.12 -7.16 -12.43
N LYS A 33 0.26 -8.40 -11.94
CA LYS A 33 -0.39 -8.84 -10.70
C LYS A 33 0.08 -8.03 -9.48
N ARG A 34 1.38 -7.77 -9.34
CA ARG A 34 1.89 -6.94 -8.23
C ARG A 34 1.34 -5.52 -8.29
N LEU A 35 1.24 -4.94 -9.47
CA LEU A 35 0.65 -3.62 -9.64
C LEU A 35 -0.84 -3.63 -9.27
N CYS A 36 -1.60 -4.65 -9.68
CA CYS A 36 -2.98 -4.85 -9.21
C CYS A 36 -3.07 -4.94 -7.69
N ASP A 37 -2.21 -5.74 -7.06
CA ASP A 37 -2.19 -5.94 -5.61
C ASP A 37 -1.80 -4.64 -4.88
N ALA A 38 -0.87 -3.86 -5.44
CA ALA A 38 -0.49 -2.55 -4.94
C ALA A 38 -1.65 -1.55 -5.00
N LEU A 39 -2.37 -1.48 -6.14
CA LEU A 39 -3.55 -0.62 -6.27
C LEU A 39 -4.69 -1.05 -5.34
N ASN A 40 -4.89 -2.36 -5.12
CA ASN A 40 -5.88 -2.84 -4.14
C ASN A 40 -5.47 -2.44 -2.70
N ALA A 41 -4.19 -2.55 -2.36
CA ALA A 41 -3.67 -2.16 -1.05
C ALA A 41 -3.78 -0.64 -0.81
N ALA A 42 -3.50 0.18 -1.83
CA ALA A 42 -3.67 1.63 -1.79
C ALA A 42 -5.13 2.06 -1.52
N GLN A 43 -6.09 1.22 -1.91
CA GLN A 43 -7.53 1.42 -1.65
C GLN A 43 -8.02 0.76 -0.36
N GLN A 44 -7.14 0.07 0.38
CA GLN A 44 -7.50 -0.75 1.55
C GLN A 44 -8.62 -1.76 1.26
N LYS A 45 -8.62 -2.32 0.05
CA LYS A 45 -9.73 -3.13 -0.48
C LYS A 45 -10.02 -4.39 0.34
N GLU A 46 -9.03 -4.91 1.09
CA GLU A 46 -9.21 -6.06 1.99
C GLU A 46 -10.25 -5.83 3.10
N ARG A 47 -10.61 -4.57 3.37
CA ARG A 47 -11.64 -4.19 4.36
C ARG A 47 -13.04 -4.11 3.76
N LEU A 48 -13.16 -4.24 2.44
CA LEU A 48 -14.39 -4.05 1.71
C LEU A 48 -14.98 -5.38 1.29
N SER A 49 -16.30 -5.45 1.24
CA SER A 49 -16.98 -6.53 0.52
C SER A 49 -16.72 -6.40 -0.99
N SER A 50 -16.71 -7.54 -1.69
CA SER A 50 -16.60 -7.60 -3.14
C SER A 50 -17.61 -8.62 -3.66
N PRO A 51 -18.69 -8.20 -4.37
CA PRO A 51 -19.06 -6.81 -4.65
C PRO A 51 -19.48 -6.02 -3.39
N LEU A 52 -19.56 -4.69 -3.51
CA LEU A 52 -20.16 -3.83 -2.48
C LEU A 52 -21.67 -4.01 -2.47
N ASP A 53 -22.34 -3.88 -1.32
CA ASP A 53 -23.80 -3.95 -1.24
C ASP A 53 -24.43 -2.57 -1.42
N PHE A 54 -24.61 -2.15 -2.68
CA PHE A 54 -25.12 -0.80 -2.99
C PHE A 54 -26.49 -0.50 -2.39
N ASP A 55 -27.34 -1.51 -2.17
CA ASP A 55 -28.68 -1.33 -1.62
C ASP A 55 -28.63 -1.05 -0.10
N ALA A 56 -27.58 -1.52 0.58
CA ALA A 56 -27.35 -1.26 2.01
C ALA A 56 -26.58 0.04 2.28
N LEU A 57 -25.91 0.62 1.28
CA LEU A 57 -25.10 1.83 1.46
C LEU A 57 -25.94 3.10 1.36
N ALA A 58 -25.81 3.97 2.37
CA ALA A 58 -26.42 5.29 2.33
C ALA A 58 -25.71 6.20 1.31
N PRO A 59 -26.40 7.19 0.71
CA PRO A 59 -25.75 8.23 -0.06
C PRO A 59 -24.74 9.01 0.79
N TRP A 60 -23.58 9.32 0.23
CA TRP A 60 -22.62 10.23 0.86
C TRP A 60 -23.21 11.64 0.95
N PRO A 61 -23.14 12.32 2.10
CA PRO A 61 -23.72 13.65 2.27
C PRO A 61 -22.84 14.72 1.62
N VAL A 62 -22.82 14.78 0.28
CA VAL A 62 -22.01 15.74 -0.49
C VAL A 62 -22.47 17.18 -0.18
N PRO A 63 -21.55 18.15 0.03
CA PRO A 63 -21.90 19.54 0.24
C PRO A 63 -22.70 20.11 -0.93
N ARG A 64 -23.76 20.87 -0.64
CA ARG A 64 -24.57 21.56 -1.64
C ARG A 64 -24.36 23.06 -1.52
N GLU A 65 -24.09 23.71 -2.64
CA GLU A 65 -23.92 25.17 -2.67
C GLU A 65 -25.17 25.87 -2.13
N GLY A 66 -24.96 26.87 -1.26
CA GLY A 66 -26.04 27.66 -0.68
C GLY A 66 -26.88 26.94 0.38
N VAL A 67 -26.58 25.68 0.72
CA VAL A 67 -27.29 24.92 1.76
C VAL A 67 -26.35 24.68 2.94
N ALA A 68 -26.70 25.27 4.08
CA ALA A 68 -26.04 24.99 5.35
C ALA A 68 -26.50 23.62 5.87
N ASP A 69 -25.72 22.59 5.60
CA ASP A 69 -25.92 21.24 6.14
C ASP A 69 -24.73 20.88 7.03
N SER A 70 -24.98 20.80 8.35
CA SER A 70 -23.96 20.44 9.34
C SER A 70 -23.49 18.99 9.21
N ASN A 71 -24.23 18.13 8.49
CA ASN A 71 -23.86 16.76 8.21
C ASN A 71 -23.12 16.59 6.87
N ALA A 72 -22.96 17.66 6.08
CA ALA A 72 -22.26 17.60 4.82
C ALA A 72 -20.77 17.23 5.02
N LYS A 73 -20.27 16.35 4.16
CA LYS A 73 -18.89 15.87 4.17
C LYS A 73 -18.27 16.06 2.80
N SER A 74 -17.21 16.87 2.71
CA SER A 74 -16.44 17.03 1.49
C SER A 74 -15.90 15.67 1.00
N VAL A 75 -16.19 15.34 -0.25
CA VAL A 75 -15.64 14.17 -0.94
C VAL A 75 -14.14 14.37 -1.13
N LEU A 76 -13.68 15.58 -1.49
CA LEU A 76 -12.26 15.91 -1.62
C LEU A 76 -11.49 15.63 -0.33
N ALA A 77 -11.99 16.11 0.80
CA ALA A 77 -11.36 15.86 2.10
C ALA A 77 -11.32 14.37 2.44
N ALA A 78 -12.37 13.61 2.10
CA ALA A 78 -12.43 12.18 2.36
C ALA A 78 -11.53 11.34 1.45
N VAL A 79 -11.36 11.71 0.17
CA VAL A 79 -10.43 11.01 -0.75
C VAL A 79 -8.97 11.40 -0.55
N THR A 80 -8.71 12.55 0.09
CA THR A 80 -7.34 13.01 0.39
C THR A 80 -6.75 12.14 1.50
N ARG A 81 -5.90 11.19 1.11
CA ARG A 81 -5.19 10.28 2.02
C ARG A 81 -3.70 10.63 2.06
N GLY A 82 -3.07 10.42 3.21
CA GLY A 82 -1.64 10.64 3.42
C GLY A 82 -1.13 9.99 4.70
N ASN A 83 0.18 10.10 4.93
CA ASN A 83 0.85 9.62 6.13
C ASN A 83 1.94 10.61 6.61
N LEU A 84 2.50 10.35 7.79
CA LEU A 84 3.53 11.20 8.38
C LEU A 84 4.79 11.32 7.52
N ALA A 85 5.16 10.27 6.77
CA ALA A 85 6.32 10.32 5.89
C ALA A 85 6.10 11.30 4.73
N GLU A 86 4.93 11.30 4.10
CA GLU A 86 4.56 12.28 3.07
C GLU A 86 4.43 13.69 3.67
N ALA A 87 3.85 13.83 4.86
CA ALA A 87 3.76 15.12 5.54
C ALA A 87 5.14 15.73 5.83
N ALA A 88 6.11 14.91 6.26
CA ALA A 88 7.49 15.32 6.47
C ALA A 88 8.19 15.72 5.16
N MET A 89 7.96 14.97 4.06
CA MET A 89 8.48 15.34 2.74
C MET A 89 7.88 16.66 2.24
N ASN A 90 6.58 16.87 2.44
CA ASN A 90 5.88 18.11 2.11
C ASN A 90 6.45 19.30 2.87
N HIS A 91 6.74 19.11 4.17
CA HIS A 91 7.38 20.11 4.99
C HIS A 91 8.80 20.43 4.49
N ALA A 92 9.60 19.40 4.17
CA ALA A 92 10.97 19.58 3.69
C ALA A 92 11.04 20.33 2.35
N ARG A 93 10.07 20.11 1.44
CA ARG A 93 9.98 20.84 0.16
C ARG A 93 9.22 22.16 0.22
N ASN A 94 8.76 22.56 1.42
CA ASN A 94 7.92 23.74 1.64
C ASN A 94 6.68 23.82 0.72
N SER A 95 6.11 22.66 0.37
CA SER A 95 4.93 22.57 -0.50
C SER A 95 4.10 21.33 -0.15
N ARG A 96 2.78 21.52 -0.02
CA ARG A 96 1.82 20.42 0.17
C ARG A 96 1.41 19.76 -1.13
N THR A 97 1.61 20.43 -2.26
CA THR A 97 1.26 19.94 -3.60
C THR A 97 2.50 19.40 -4.29
N PRO A 98 2.53 18.10 -4.60
CA PRO A 98 3.57 17.54 -5.46
C PRO A 98 3.59 18.23 -6.82
N GLU A 99 4.78 18.27 -7.42
CA GLU A 99 4.93 18.63 -8.82
C GLU A 99 4.13 17.64 -9.67
N LEU A 100 3.29 18.17 -10.56
CA LEU A 100 2.44 17.39 -11.45
C LEU A 100 3.29 16.69 -12.52
N TYR A 101 2.86 15.50 -12.92
CA TYR A 101 3.39 14.73 -14.06
C TYR A 101 4.79 14.15 -13.86
N ILE A 102 5.18 13.93 -12.60
CA ILE A 102 6.48 13.35 -12.23
C ILE A 102 6.34 11.95 -11.68
N ASP A 103 5.42 11.77 -10.73
CA ASP A 103 5.21 10.50 -10.04
C ASP A 103 3.84 9.96 -10.44
N PRO A 104 3.77 8.89 -11.26
CA PRO A 104 2.52 8.46 -11.87
C PRO A 104 1.46 7.99 -10.86
N PHE A 105 1.87 7.54 -9.67
CA PHE A 105 0.91 7.16 -8.63
C PHE A 105 0.40 8.38 -7.85
N ILE A 106 1.26 9.35 -7.58
CA ILE A 106 0.86 10.65 -7.01
C ILE A 106 -0.07 11.40 -7.97
N ASP A 107 0.25 11.40 -9.27
CA ASP A 107 -0.57 12.03 -10.30
C ASP A 107 -1.97 11.37 -10.34
N LEU A 108 -2.04 10.03 -10.35
CA LEU A 108 -3.32 9.31 -10.25
C LEU A 108 -4.13 9.73 -9.02
N ARG A 109 -3.49 9.86 -7.85
CA ARG A 109 -4.16 10.34 -6.62
C ARG A 109 -4.69 11.76 -6.81
N GLN A 110 -3.94 12.64 -7.45
CA GLN A 110 -4.36 14.01 -7.76
C GLN A 110 -5.51 14.04 -8.77
N THR A 111 -5.57 13.11 -9.73
CA THR A 111 -6.72 12.96 -10.62
C THR A 111 -7.98 12.54 -9.85
N VAL A 112 -7.89 11.57 -8.93
CA VAL A 112 -9.02 11.20 -8.06
C VAL A 112 -9.44 12.37 -7.16
N MET A 113 -8.50 13.15 -6.63
CA MET A 113 -8.79 14.37 -5.87
C MET A 113 -9.47 15.44 -6.75
N SER A 114 -9.06 15.59 -8.00
CA SER A 114 -9.67 16.53 -8.94
C SER A 114 -11.11 16.14 -9.27
N ILE A 115 -11.37 14.85 -9.48
CA ILE A 115 -12.73 14.29 -9.62
C ILE A 115 -13.57 14.60 -8.38
N ALA A 116 -13.03 14.36 -7.18
CA ALA A 116 -13.74 14.65 -5.93
C ALA A 116 -14.04 16.14 -5.72
N ASN A 117 -13.11 17.02 -6.11
CA ASN A 117 -13.30 18.47 -6.09
C ASN A 117 -14.43 18.91 -7.05
N LEU A 118 -14.54 18.29 -8.22
CA LEU A 118 -15.66 18.53 -9.14
C LEU A 118 -16.99 18.10 -8.50
N ILE A 119 -17.03 16.93 -7.85
CA ILE A 119 -18.22 16.43 -7.14
C ILE A 119 -18.65 17.41 -6.03
N ASP A 120 -17.72 17.89 -5.22
CA ASP A 120 -18.00 18.89 -4.17
C ASP A 120 -18.52 20.22 -4.74
N GLN A 121 -18.22 20.53 -6.00
CA GLN A 121 -18.76 21.70 -6.71
C GLN A 121 -20.12 21.42 -7.38
N GLY A 122 -20.69 20.22 -7.22
CA GLY A 122 -21.95 19.81 -7.83
C GLY A 122 -21.84 19.37 -9.29
N ILE A 123 -20.62 19.20 -9.81
CA ILE A 123 -20.38 18.71 -11.17
C ILE A 123 -20.60 17.19 -11.20
N LYS A 124 -21.26 16.71 -12.26
CA LYS A 124 -21.65 15.29 -12.40
C LYS A 124 -20.82 14.50 -13.41
N TRP A 125 -19.89 15.15 -14.10
CA TRP A 125 -19.09 14.51 -15.14
C TRP A 125 -17.78 15.25 -15.40
N CYS A 126 -16.81 14.56 -15.97
CA CYS A 126 -15.55 15.15 -16.40
C CYS A 126 -14.94 14.37 -17.56
N ILE A 127 -13.88 14.94 -18.13
CA ILE A 127 -13.02 14.33 -19.13
C ILE A 127 -11.61 14.29 -18.54
N VAL A 128 -10.95 13.15 -18.62
CA VAL A 128 -9.51 13.02 -18.32
C VAL A 128 -8.79 12.84 -19.65
N GLN A 129 -7.87 13.72 -20.00
CA GLN A 129 -7.17 13.65 -21.30
C GLN A 129 -5.75 14.19 -21.21
N ASP A 130 -4.94 13.88 -22.22
CA ASP A 130 -3.55 14.31 -22.23
C ASP A 130 -3.41 15.81 -22.48
N ASN A 131 -2.28 16.38 -22.06
CA ASN A 131 -2.02 17.82 -22.17
C ASN A 131 -2.12 18.32 -23.61
N GLN A 132 -1.66 17.51 -24.56
CA GLN A 132 -1.62 17.85 -25.98
C GLN A 132 -2.93 17.48 -26.71
N ARG A 133 -3.81 16.72 -26.05
CA ARG A 133 -5.07 16.14 -26.60
C ARG A 133 -4.82 15.27 -27.82
N GLU A 134 -3.71 14.54 -27.82
CA GLU A 134 -3.21 13.85 -29.01
C GLU A 134 -3.55 12.36 -29.03
N GLN A 135 -3.65 11.71 -27.86
CA GLN A 135 -3.66 10.25 -27.80
C GLN A 135 -5.00 9.69 -27.33
N TRP A 136 -5.45 10.07 -26.12
CA TRP A 136 -6.65 9.50 -25.52
C TRP A 136 -7.42 10.49 -24.65
N ALA A 137 -8.72 10.20 -24.51
CA ALA A 137 -9.60 10.85 -23.55
C ALA A 137 -10.46 9.80 -22.83
N ILE A 138 -10.72 10.00 -21.56
CA ILE A 138 -11.59 9.17 -20.73
C ILE A 138 -12.76 10.05 -20.29
N ASN A 139 -13.96 9.72 -20.76
CA ASN A 139 -15.17 10.38 -20.28
C ASN A 139 -15.66 9.67 -19.02
N LEU A 140 -16.03 10.44 -18.00
CA LEU A 140 -16.52 9.96 -16.71
C LEU A 140 -17.81 10.67 -16.34
N ARG A 141 -18.87 9.91 -16.02
CA ARG A 141 -20.08 10.41 -15.34
C ARG A 141 -20.14 9.85 -13.94
N PHE A 142 -20.46 10.69 -12.96
CA PHE A 142 -20.64 10.30 -11.57
C PHE A 142 -22.12 9.94 -11.35
N ALA A 143 -22.41 8.65 -11.21
CA ALA A 143 -23.77 8.16 -11.06
C ALA A 143 -24.31 8.33 -9.62
N SER A 144 -23.50 7.96 -8.63
CA SER A 144 -23.85 8.07 -7.22
C SER A 144 -22.59 8.07 -6.36
N ILE A 145 -22.67 8.72 -5.20
CA ILE A 145 -21.60 8.71 -4.20
C ILE A 145 -22.16 7.99 -2.97
N LEU A 146 -21.57 6.87 -2.60
CA LEU A 146 -22.07 6.00 -1.54
C LEU A 146 -21.15 6.05 -0.31
N GLU A 147 -21.72 6.03 0.89
CA GLU A 147 -21.00 5.98 2.17
C GLU A 147 -20.71 4.53 2.54
N VAL A 148 -19.53 4.02 2.14
CA VAL A 148 -19.05 2.67 2.52
C VAL A 148 -18.83 2.58 4.02
N ASP A 149 -18.22 3.62 4.57
CA ASP A 149 -18.11 3.88 5.99
C ASP A 149 -18.08 5.40 6.21
N LYS A 150 -18.05 5.85 7.46
CA LYS A 150 -18.12 7.28 7.83
C LYS A 150 -17.06 8.18 7.16
N ARG A 151 -15.98 7.60 6.62
CA ARG A 151 -14.79 8.26 6.06
C ARG A 151 -14.47 7.82 4.62
N THR A 152 -15.17 6.83 4.07
CA THR A 152 -14.84 6.24 2.76
C THR A 152 -15.99 6.40 1.78
N PRO A 153 -15.92 7.38 0.87
CA PRO A 153 -16.86 7.48 -0.24
C PRO A 153 -16.51 6.46 -1.33
N ALA A 154 -17.52 5.79 -1.87
CA ALA A 154 -17.45 5.06 -3.13
C ALA A 154 -18.10 5.90 -4.23
N ILE A 155 -17.30 6.37 -5.18
CA ILE A 155 -17.78 7.16 -6.33
C ILE A 155 -18.11 6.18 -7.45
N VAL A 156 -19.40 5.91 -7.65
CA VAL A 156 -19.87 5.05 -8.75
C VAL A 156 -19.82 5.84 -10.05
N VAL A 157 -19.09 5.34 -11.04
CA VAL A 157 -18.84 6.02 -12.30
C VAL A 157 -19.28 5.21 -13.50
N LEU A 158 -19.84 5.89 -14.50
CA LEU A 158 -19.83 5.37 -15.87
C LEU A 158 -18.61 5.93 -16.60
N TYR A 159 -17.90 5.09 -17.33
CA TYR A 159 -16.72 5.52 -18.04
C TYR A 159 -16.57 4.87 -19.41
N ARG A 160 -15.90 5.59 -20.31
CA ARG A 160 -15.43 5.05 -21.59
C ARG A 160 -14.18 5.81 -22.02
N ALA A 161 -13.18 5.06 -22.47
CA ALA A 161 -11.98 5.62 -23.09
C ALA A 161 -12.19 5.75 -24.61
N PHE A 162 -11.62 6.81 -25.18
CA PHE A 162 -11.66 7.13 -26.59
C PHE A 162 -10.23 7.34 -27.10
N GLU A 163 -9.97 6.79 -28.26
CA GLU A 163 -8.78 7.09 -29.07
C GLU A 163 -9.17 8.02 -30.22
N ARG A 164 -8.17 8.53 -30.96
CA ARG A 164 -8.35 9.49 -32.06
C ARG A 164 -9.40 9.06 -33.09
N SER A 165 -9.49 7.77 -33.42
CA SER A 165 -10.46 7.22 -34.37
C SER A 165 -11.92 7.33 -33.87
N THR A 166 -12.12 7.28 -32.55
CA THR A 166 -13.42 7.29 -31.86
C THR A 166 -13.77 8.62 -31.18
N ALA A 167 -12.89 9.62 -31.26
CA ALA A 167 -13.01 10.88 -30.53
C ALA A 167 -14.34 11.62 -30.78
N LEU A 168 -14.90 11.50 -31.99
CA LEU A 168 -16.18 12.12 -32.34
C LEU A 168 -17.35 11.59 -31.49
N GLU A 169 -17.35 10.29 -31.14
CA GLU A 169 -18.35 9.72 -30.24
C GLU A 169 -18.24 10.33 -28.83
N GLY A 170 -17.01 10.47 -28.34
CA GLY A 170 -16.74 11.11 -27.06
C GLY A 170 -17.24 12.55 -27.02
N MET A 171 -16.99 13.33 -28.08
CA MET A 171 -17.46 14.71 -28.20
C MET A 171 -19.00 14.82 -28.26
N ARG A 172 -19.69 13.88 -28.92
CA ARG A 172 -21.15 13.82 -28.91
C ARG A 172 -21.71 13.61 -27.50
N TRP A 173 -21.06 12.75 -26.71
CA TRP A 173 -21.44 12.57 -25.31
C TRP A 173 -21.21 13.85 -24.49
N VAL A 174 -20.08 14.56 -24.69
CA VAL A 174 -19.79 15.83 -24.00
C VAL A 174 -20.84 16.90 -24.31
N HIS A 175 -21.27 16.98 -25.57
CA HIS A 175 -22.34 17.89 -25.98
C HIS A 175 -23.66 17.55 -25.25
N ALA A 176 -24.07 16.29 -25.29
CA ALA A 176 -25.29 15.83 -24.60
C ALA A 176 -25.25 16.08 -23.09
N GLN A 177 -24.09 15.89 -22.45
CA GLN A 177 -23.92 16.19 -21.02
C GLN A 177 -23.99 17.68 -20.73
N SER A 178 -23.47 18.52 -21.60
CA SER A 178 -23.52 19.98 -21.43
C SER A 178 -24.94 20.54 -21.57
N GLU A 179 -25.79 19.94 -22.40
CA GLU A 179 -27.21 20.33 -22.55
C GLU A 179 -28.09 19.86 -21.38
N THR A 180 -27.82 18.65 -20.86
CA THR A 180 -28.67 18.01 -19.84
C THR A 180 -28.23 18.32 -18.41
N ASN A 181 -26.93 18.49 -18.20
CA ASN A 181 -26.32 18.80 -16.92
C ASN A 181 -25.62 20.14 -17.04
N SER A 182 -26.39 21.21 -17.28
CA SER A 182 -25.92 22.59 -17.25
C SER A 182 -25.14 22.80 -15.96
N ALA A 183 -23.82 22.68 -16.02
CA ALA A 183 -22.96 23.03 -14.90
C ALA A 183 -23.34 24.47 -14.54
N PRO A 184 -23.52 24.82 -13.25
CA PRO A 184 -23.72 26.21 -12.89
C PRO A 184 -22.62 26.99 -13.58
N SER A 185 -23.00 28.00 -14.36
CA SER A 185 -22.15 28.79 -15.25
C SER A 185 -21.12 29.60 -14.44
N ARG A 186 -20.24 28.89 -13.75
CA ARG A 186 -19.12 29.38 -12.97
C ARG A 186 -17.96 29.47 -13.95
N ARG A 187 -17.62 30.70 -14.33
CA ARG A 187 -16.41 30.99 -15.10
C ARG A 187 -15.22 30.30 -14.41
N GLY A 188 -14.53 29.39 -15.11
CA GLY A 188 -13.27 28.79 -14.66
C GLY A 188 -13.31 27.34 -14.17
N VAL A 189 -14.46 26.66 -14.10
CA VAL A 189 -14.49 25.22 -13.78
C VAL A 189 -14.06 24.42 -15.01
N LEU A 190 -12.84 23.88 -14.97
CA LEU A 190 -12.33 22.98 -16.00
C LEU A 190 -12.92 21.59 -15.78
N LEU A 191 -13.83 21.16 -16.67
CA LEU A 191 -14.30 19.78 -16.77
C LEU A 191 -13.25 18.84 -17.39
N ASP A 192 -12.11 19.41 -17.76
CA ASP A 192 -10.96 18.79 -18.44
C ASP A 192 -9.82 18.62 -17.42
N ILE A 193 -9.70 17.41 -16.89
CA ILE A 193 -8.59 17.00 -16.03
C ILE A 193 -7.44 16.55 -16.94
N LYS A 194 -6.28 17.18 -16.73
CA LYS A 194 -5.07 16.85 -17.46
C LYS A 194 -4.34 15.69 -16.81
N ALA A 195 -4.01 14.68 -17.62
CA ALA A 195 -3.32 13.49 -17.16
C ALA A 195 -2.32 12.96 -18.18
N THR A 196 -1.16 12.48 -17.72
CA THR A 196 -0.18 11.86 -18.63
C THR A 196 -0.72 10.58 -19.27
N PRO A 197 -0.18 10.14 -20.42
CA PRO A 197 -0.40 8.80 -20.98
C PRO A 197 -0.38 7.66 -19.95
N LEU A 198 0.66 7.61 -19.12
CA LEU A 198 0.83 6.56 -18.11
C LEU A 198 -0.22 6.66 -17.01
N GLU A 199 -0.53 7.87 -16.56
CA GLU A 199 -1.58 8.13 -15.58
C GLU A 199 -2.96 7.69 -16.09
N GLN A 200 -3.30 7.97 -17.35
CA GLN A 200 -4.55 7.53 -17.95
C GLN A 200 -4.63 5.99 -18.06
N LYS A 201 -3.54 5.33 -18.46
CA LYS A 201 -3.46 3.87 -18.44
C LYS A 201 -3.68 3.32 -17.03
N LEU A 202 -3.09 3.95 -16.02
CA LEU A 202 -3.23 3.54 -14.62
C LEU A 202 -4.64 3.77 -14.08
N LEU A 203 -5.30 4.88 -14.45
CA LEU A 203 -6.71 5.14 -14.14
C LEU A 203 -7.61 4.09 -14.79
N MET A 204 -7.38 3.73 -16.06
CA MET A 204 -8.13 2.68 -16.74
C MET A 204 -7.92 1.30 -16.10
N MET A 205 -6.70 0.98 -15.68
CA MET A 205 -6.40 -0.24 -14.93
C MET A 205 -7.15 -0.28 -13.60
N LEU A 206 -7.14 0.83 -12.84
CA LEU A 206 -7.88 0.98 -11.58
C LEU A 206 -9.40 0.80 -11.79
N LEU A 207 -9.98 1.48 -12.78
CA LEU A 207 -11.40 1.36 -13.11
C LEU A 207 -11.74 -0.07 -13.49
N THR A 208 -10.93 -0.74 -14.31
CA THR A 208 -11.13 -2.14 -14.69
C THR A 208 -11.08 -3.07 -13.46
N LEU A 209 -10.10 -2.87 -12.58
CA LEU A 209 -9.92 -3.64 -11.34
C LEU A 209 -11.12 -3.51 -10.39
N ASN A 210 -11.75 -2.34 -10.36
CA ASN A 210 -12.86 -2.02 -9.48
C ASN A 210 -14.24 -2.36 -10.05
N ARG A 211 -14.35 -2.80 -11.31
CA ARG A 211 -15.61 -3.35 -11.85
C ARG A 211 -16.16 -4.48 -11.00
N ARG A 212 -15.29 -5.26 -10.35
CA ARG A 212 -15.67 -6.36 -9.43
C ARG A 212 -16.33 -5.88 -8.13
N LEU A 213 -16.25 -4.59 -7.81
CA LEU A 213 -16.94 -3.99 -6.68
C LEU A 213 -18.39 -3.61 -7.00
N VAL A 214 -18.75 -3.55 -8.29
CA VAL A 214 -20.11 -3.24 -8.73
C VAL A 214 -20.96 -4.51 -8.68
N PRO A 215 -22.13 -4.50 -8.01
CA PRO A 215 -23.07 -5.62 -8.06
C PRO A 215 -23.50 -5.97 -9.48
N THR A 216 -23.63 -7.25 -9.78
CA THR A 216 -24.05 -7.72 -11.13
C THR A 216 -25.49 -7.32 -11.48
N ASN A 217 -26.34 -7.08 -10.47
CA ASN A 217 -27.71 -6.62 -10.62
C ASN A 217 -27.84 -5.08 -10.62
N PHE A 218 -26.75 -4.33 -10.46
CA PHE A 218 -26.81 -2.88 -10.40
C PHE A 218 -27.30 -2.29 -11.73
N LYS A 219 -28.41 -1.55 -11.67
CA LYS A 219 -28.97 -0.83 -12.81
C LYS A 219 -28.60 0.64 -12.68
N VAL A 220 -27.96 1.16 -13.72
CA VAL A 220 -27.63 2.58 -13.82
C VAL A 220 -28.43 3.19 -14.96
N ASP A 221 -28.98 4.38 -14.73
CA ASP A 221 -29.61 5.16 -15.79
C ASP A 221 -28.55 5.56 -16.83
N ARG A 222 -28.88 5.43 -18.12
CA ARG A 222 -27.95 5.64 -19.23
C ARG A 222 -28.56 6.55 -20.27
N HIS A 223 -27.80 7.54 -20.72
CA HIS A 223 -28.16 8.31 -21.89
C HIS A 223 -27.96 7.48 -23.18
N ALA A 224 -28.61 7.89 -24.27
CA ALA A 224 -28.48 7.24 -25.57
C ALA A 224 -27.02 7.14 -26.06
N THR A 225 -26.16 8.09 -25.66
CA THR A 225 -24.72 8.12 -25.98
C THR A 225 -23.86 7.23 -25.08
N GLU A 226 -24.46 6.54 -24.09
CA GLU A 226 -23.76 5.75 -23.06
C GLU A 226 -23.93 4.24 -23.22
N SER A 227 -24.40 3.77 -24.37
CA SER A 227 -24.60 2.34 -24.65
C SER A 227 -23.33 1.50 -24.44
N ASN A 228 -22.17 2.06 -24.81
CA ASN A 228 -20.86 1.40 -24.71
C ASN A 228 -20.06 1.78 -23.45
N TYR A 229 -20.67 2.45 -22.48
CA TYR A 229 -19.98 2.83 -21.24
C TYR A 229 -19.97 1.68 -20.24
N GLU A 230 -18.88 1.52 -19.52
CA GLU A 230 -18.77 0.56 -18.42
C GLU A 230 -19.08 1.23 -17.08
N VAL A 231 -19.43 0.44 -16.06
CA VAL A 231 -19.64 0.92 -14.69
C VAL A 231 -18.50 0.44 -13.80
N SER A 232 -17.96 1.33 -12.97
CA SER A 232 -16.97 1.00 -11.95
C SER A 232 -17.14 1.87 -10.70
N VAL A 233 -16.25 1.71 -9.74
CA VAL A 233 -16.17 2.48 -8.50
C VAL A 233 -14.78 3.07 -8.38
N LEU A 234 -14.70 4.37 -8.11
CA LEU A 234 -13.47 5.01 -7.63
C LEU A 234 -13.52 5.09 -6.10
N LEU A 235 -12.45 4.60 -5.47
CA LEU A 235 -12.24 4.66 -4.02
C LEU A 235 -11.06 5.60 -3.71
N PRO A 236 -10.96 6.14 -2.49
CA PRO A 236 -9.78 6.85 -2.03
C PRO A 236 -8.49 6.04 -2.26
N LEU A 237 -7.45 6.70 -2.77
CA LEU A 237 -6.12 6.13 -2.93
C LEU A 237 -5.17 6.75 -1.91
N GLY A 238 -4.66 5.93 -0.99
CA GLY A 238 -3.64 6.32 -0.03
C GLY A 238 -2.26 5.78 -0.34
N PRO A 239 -1.22 6.30 0.33
CA PRO A 239 0.09 5.67 0.30
C PRO A 239 0.00 4.26 0.85
N LEU A 240 0.86 3.37 0.35
CA LEU A 240 0.96 2.01 0.88
C LEU A 240 1.49 2.04 2.32
N ASP A 241 0.91 1.20 3.16
CA ASP A 241 1.48 0.94 4.48
C ASP A 241 2.74 0.07 4.37
N LEU A 242 3.47 -0.01 5.48
CA LEU A 242 4.73 -0.76 5.53
C LEU A 242 4.56 -2.25 5.23
N ALA A 243 3.44 -2.86 5.66
CA ALA A 243 3.18 -4.27 5.45
C ALA A 243 2.96 -4.57 3.97
N ALA A 244 2.16 -3.76 3.28
CA ALA A 244 1.91 -3.83 1.85
C ALA A 244 3.19 -3.60 1.05
N MET A 245 3.92 -2.51 1.31
CA MET A 245 5.21 -2.22 0.63
C MET A 245 6.17 -3.40 0.75
N THR A 246 6.30 -3.96 1.96
CA THR A 246 7.22 -5.07 2.21
C THR A 246 6.74 -6.37 1.56
N LYS A 247 5.44 -6.67 1.62
CA LYS A 247 4.86 -7.86 0.97
C LYS A 247 5.06 -7.81 -0.55
N LEU A 248 4.88 -6.63 -1.16
CA LEU A 248 4.95 -6.44 -2.60
C LEU A 248 6.38 -6.32 -3.13
N SER A 249 7.33 -5.86 -2.31
CA SER A 249 8.75 -5.75 -2.69
C SER A 249 9.51 -7.08 -2.62
N HIS A 250 9.00 -8.07 -1.88
CA HIS A 250 9.67 -9.37 -1.74
C HIS A 250 8.99 -10.49 -2.54
N ASN A 251 9.79 -11.44 -3.01
CA ASN A 251 9.30 -12.66 -3.64
C ASN A 251 8.97 -13.69 -2.55
N LEU A 252 7.68 -14.04 -2.39
CA LEU A 252 7.28 -15.11 -1.45
C LEU A 252 7.60 -16.51 -1.97
N GLY A 253 7.80 -16.65 -3.29
CA GLY A 253 8.26 -17.85 -3.98
C GLY A 253 9.76 -17.82 -4.28
N CYS A 254 10.12 -18.12 -5.53
CA CYS A 254 11.49 -18.11 -6.00
C CYS A 254 12.06 -16.69 -5.96
N ALA A 255 13.24 -16.53 -5.38
CA ALA A 255 13.94 -15.25 -5.28
C ALA A 255 14.24 -14.60 -6.64
N VAL A 256 14.26 -15.38 -7.73
CA VAL A 256 14.56 -14.90 -9.09
C VAL A 256 13.30 -14.63 -9.90
N CYS A 257 12.47 -15.64 -10.10
CA CYS A 257 11.31 -15.54 -10.99
C CYS A 257 9.96 -15.37 -10.27
N GLY A 258 9.93 -15.43 -8.94
CA GLY A 258 8.69 -15.29 -8.16
C GLY A 258 7.80 -16.54 -8.10
N GLU A 259 8.01 -17.51 -8.98
CA GLU A 259 7.25 -18.78 -9.05
C GLU A 259 7.35 -19.62 -7.78
N ARG A 260 6.48 -20.63 -7.63
CA ARG A 260 6.49 -21.51 -6.45
C ARG A 260 7.88 -22.11 -6.23
N ALA A 261 8.47 -21.83 -5.07
CA ALA A 261 9.76 -22.40 -4.71
C ALA A 261 9.63 -23.87 -4.30
N THR A 262 10.60 -24.68 -4.69
CA THR A 262 10.69 -26.12 -4.38
C THR A 262 11.84 -26.43 -3.42
N SER A 263 12.82 -25.53 -3.35
CA SER A 263 14.04 -25.71 -2.54
C SER A 263 14.49 -24.38 -1.93
N ARG A 264 15.29 -24.46 -0.88
CA ARG A 264 15.96 -23.32 -0.24
C ARG A 264 17.46 -23.42 -0.43
N CYS A 265 18.17 -22.30 -0.30
CA CYS A 265 19.62 -22.34 -0.23
C CYS A 265 20.06 -23.21 0.96
N ALA A 266 20.76 -24.30 0.69
CA ALA A 266 21.16 -25.27 1.71
C ALA A 266 22.10 -24.67 2.79
N GLN A 267 22.79 -23.56 2.46
CA GLN A 267 23.75 -22.95 3.37
C GLN A 267 23.11 -21.92 4.32
N CYS A 268 22.36 -20.95 3.80
CA CYS A 268 21.84 -19.84 4.61
C CYS A 268 20.34 -19.96 4.92
N GLN A 269 19.60 -20.79 4.16
CA GLN A 269 18.15 -20.98 4.27
C GLN A 269 17.30 -19.70 4.16
N SER A 270 17.88 -18.55 3.82
CA SER A 270 17.19 -17.25 3.75
C SER A 270 16.45 -17.02 2.43
N VAL A 271 16.90 -17.65 1.34
CA VAL A 271 16.31 -17.51 0.00
C VAL A 271 15.79 -18.84 -0.53
N SER A 272 14.72 -18.78 -1.32
CA SER A 272 14.04 -19.94 -1.90
C SER A 272 14.12 -19.90 -3.43
N TYR A 273 14.17 -21.06 -4.07
CA TYR A 273 14.28 -21.22 -5.53
C TYR A 273 13.28 -22.26 -6.05
N CYS A 274 12.77 -22.06 -7.27
CA CYS A 274 11.97 -23.08 -7.96
C CYS A 274 12.81 -24.24 -8.51
N GLY A 275 14.13 -24.07 -8.59
CA GLY A 275 15.08 -25.10 -9.00
C GLY A 275 16.52 -24.60 -9.11
N ALA A 276 17.44 -25.52 -9.43
CA ALA A 276 18.87 -25.27 -9.50
C ALA A 276 19.28 -24.20 -10.54
N ALA A 277 18.47 -24.00 -11.59
CA ALA A 277 18.71 -22.95 -12.59
C ALA A 277 18.60 -21.54 -11.97
N CYS A 278 17.51 -21.27 -11.24
CA CYS A 278 17.33 -19.99 -10.54
C CYS A 278 18.35 -19.80 -9.42
N GLN A 279 18.73 -20.87 -8.72
CA GLN A 279 19.80 -20.80 -7.72
C GLN A 279 21.14 -20.38 -8.34
N ARG A 280 21.54 -21.01 -9.45
CA ARG A 280 22.78 -20.67 -10.17
C ARG A 280 22.75 -19.24 -10.73
N ALA A 281 21.60 -18.80 -11.26
CA ALA A 281 21.44 -17.45 -11.79
C ALA A 281 21.56 -16.37 -10.69
N ASN A 282 21.01 -16.62 -9.50
CA ASN A 282 21.11 -15.68 -8.37
C ASN A 282 22.47 -15.75 -7.66
N TRP A 283 23.25 -16.81 -7.83
CA TRP A 283 24.46 -17.04 -7.04
C TRP A 283 25.46 -15.87 -7.04
N PRO A 284 25.75 -15.17 -8.15
CA PRO A 284 26.66 -14.02 -8.13
C PRO A 284 26.24 -12.92 -7.15
N GLN A 285 24.94 -12.64 -7.05
CA GLN A 285 24.37 -11.65 -6.14
C GLN A 285 24.23 -12.21 -4.72
N HIS A 286 23.68 -13.42 -4.58
CA HIS A 286 23.39 -14.03 -3.28
C HIS A 286 24.63 -14.50 -2.51
N LYS A 287 25.74 -14.84 -3.19
CA LYS A 287 26.92 -15.46 -2.56
C LYS A 287 27.48 -14.66 -1.38
N LEU A 288 27.45 -13.34 -1.47
CA LEU A 288 27.94 -12.46 -0.39
C LEU A 288 27.06 -12.59 0.84
N ASP A 289 25.75 -12.39 0.69
CA ASP A 289 24.77 -12.48 1.78
C ASP A 289 24.71 -13.90 2.37
N CYS A 290 24.78 -14.92 1.52
CA CYS A 290 24.81 -16.32 1.92
C CYS A 290 25.99 -16.65 2.84
N ARG A 291 27.15 -16.04 2.60
CA ARG A 291 28.35 -16.25 3.39
C ARG A 291 28.31 -15.49 4.71
N GLN A 292 27.63 -14.35 4.76
CA GLN A 292 27.48 -13.58 6.01
C GLN A 292 26.75 -14.37 7.10
N LEU A 293 25.82 -15.25 6.75
CA LEU A 293 25.07 -16.06 7.71
C LEU A 293 25.80 -17.31 8.20
N LYS A 294 26.89 -17.73 7.51
CA LYS A 294 27.60 -18.97 7.85
C LYS A 294 28.39 -18.79 9.14
N GLY A 295 28.19 -19.69 10.10
CA GLY A 295 28.92 -19.67 11.37
C GLY A 295 28.55 -18.48 12.26
N GLY A 296 27.33 -17.95 12.11
CA GLY A 296 26.78 -16.97 13.05
C GLY A 296 26.50 -17.60 14.41
N ARG A 297 26.60 -16.79 15.47
CA ARG A 297 26.25 -17.14 16.84
C ARG A 297 24.77 -16.91 17.07
N TRP A 298 24.00 -18.00 17.13
CA TRP A 298 22.56 -17.98 17.33
C TRP A 298 22.21 -18.14 18.80
N HIS A 299 21.30 -17.31 19.28
CA HIS A 299 20.71 -17.39 20.61
C HIS A 299 19.21 -17.60 20.50
N THR A 300 18.67 -18.60 21.18
CA THR A 300 17.22 -18.80 21.29
C THR A 300 16.71 -18.01 22.46
N LEU A 301 15.67 -17.20 22.24
CA LEU A 301 15.10 -16.32 23.24
C LEU A 301 13.59 -16.53 23.35
N PRO A 302 13.05 -16.53 24.59
CA PRO A 302 11.61 -16.56 24.81
C PRO A 302 11.00 -15.22 24.34
N VAL A 303 9.84 -15.30 23.71
CA VAL A 303 9.11 -14.12 23.21
C VAL A 303 7.70 -14.07 23.76
N HIS A 304 7.21 -12.85 24.01
CA HIS A 304 5.87 -12.61 24.58
C HIS A 304 5.08 -11.60 23.75
N ASN A 305 3.75 -11.64 23.80
CA ASN A 305 2.91 -10.66 23.11
C ASN A 305 2.85 -9.27 23.76
N GLY A 306 3.26 -9.18 25.02
CA GLY A 306 3.24 -7.93 25.79
C GLY A 306 4.20 -7.97 26.96
N LEU A 307 4.24 -6.87 27.71
CA LEU A 307 5.02 -6.74 28.94
C LEU A 307 4.29 -7.40 30.11
N GLN A 308 5.03 -7.72 31.17
CA GLN A 308 4.44 -8.26 32.38
C GLN A 308 3.39 -7.30 32.96
N GLY A 309 2.21 -7.84 33.32
CA GLY A 309 1.11 -7.06 33.88
C GLY A 309 0.34 -6.20 32.86
N MET A 310 0.64 -6.32 31.57
CA MET A 310 -0.10 -5.65 30.49
C MET A 310 -1.08 -6.57 29.76
N ASP A 311 -1.44 -7.69 30.37
CA ASP A 311 -2.41 -8.62 29.81
C ASP A 311 -3.78 -7.95 29.65
N ASN A 312 -4.45 -8.23 28.54
CA ASN A 312 -5.74 -7.66 28.15
C ASN A 312 -5.76 -6.14 27.90
N ILE A 313 -4.60 -5.46 27.90
CA ILE A 313 -4.50 -4.06 27.51
C ILE A 313 -4.52 -3.95 25.98
N TYR A 314 -5.20 -2.91 25.47
CA TYR A 314 -5.13 -2.56 24.05
C TYR A 314 -3.88 -1.75 23.77
N MET A 315 -3.09 -2.21 22.81
CA MET A 315 -1.87 -1.54 22.36
C MET A 315 -1.98 -1.19 20.88
N THR A 316 -1.57 0.03 20.55
CA THR A 316 -1.46 0.51 19.16
C THR A 316 -0.04 0.96 18.90
N THR A 317 0.63 0.31 17.95
CA THR A 317 1.95 0.76 17.49
C THR A 317 1.81 1.66 16.26
N VAL A 318 2.44 2.83 16.27
CA VAL A 318 2.40 3.80 15.17
C VAL A 318 3.76 3.89 14.47
N ASN A 319 3.77 3.89 13.13
CA ASN A 319 4.96 4.16 12.31
C ASN A 319 4.63 5.26 11.30
N ARG A 320 5.67 5.85 10.68
CA ARG A 320 5.54 6.99 9.76
C ARG A 320 4.76 6.71 8.46
N PHE A 321 4.55 5.45 8.12
CA PHE A 321 3.80 5.02 6.94
C PHE A 321 2.36 4.64 7.25
N HIS A 322 1.94 4.66 8.52
CA HIS A 322 0.53 4.51 8.85
C HIS A 322 -0.25 5.73 8.40
N ASN A 323 -1.43 5.48 7.83
CA ASN A 323 -2.39 6.52 7.54
C ASN A 323 -2.98 7.06 8.87
N ASP A 324 -3.11 8.38 8.94
CA ASP A 324 -3.57 9.12 10.14
C ASP A 324 -4.99 8.72 10.57
N PHE A 325 -5.79 8.20 9.64
CA PHE A 325 -7.22 7.98 9.83
C PHE A 325 -7.60 6.70 10.58
N ASP A 326 -6.64 5.90 11.03
CA ASP A 326 -6.88 4.47 11.27
C ASP A 326 -6.19 3.91 12.54
N ALA A 327 -5.96 4.75 13.55
CA ALA A 327 -5.33 4.31 14.80
C ALA A 327 -6.16 3.26 15.58
N ALA A 328 -7.49 3.32 15.47
CA ALA A 328 -8.41 2.44 16.20
C ALA A 328 -8.42 1.00 15.67
N SER A 329 -8.34 0.78 14.35
CA SER A 329 -8.31 -0.58 13.79
C SER A 329 -6.99 -1.31 14.06
N ARG A 330 -5.94 -0.55 14.40
CA ARG A 330 -4.61 -1.06 14.75
C ARG A 330 -4.46 -1.41 16.22
N ALA A 331 -5.45 -1.10 17.05
CA ALA A 331 -5.45 -1.48 18.45
C ALA A 331 -5.59 -3.00 18.54
N ARG A 332 -4.54 -3.68 18.99
CA ARG A 332 -4.60 -5.11 19.30
C ARG A 332 -4.72 -5.29 20.80
N LYS A 333 -5.61 -6.20 21.21
CA LYS A 333 -5.64 -6.67 22.59
C LYS A 333 -4.41 -7.56 22.82
N ILE A 334 -3.64 -7.27 23.86
CA ILE A 334 -2.54 -8.14 24.28
C ILE A 334 -3.17 -9.38 24.93
N ASP A 335 -3.13 -10.50 24.22
CA ASP A 335 -3.56 -11.80 24.73
C ASP A 335 -2.31 -12.69 24.90
N PRO A 336 -1.94 -13.06 26.14
CA PRO A 336 -0.76 -13.88 26.39
C PRO A 336 -0.89 -15.32 25.84
N ASN A 337 -2.09 -15.77 25.47
CA ASN A 337 -2.33 -17.13 24.98
C ASN A 337 -2.33 -17.24 23.44
N VAL A 338 -2.37 -16.12 22.72
CA VAL A 338 -2.41 -16.12 21.26
C VAL A 338 -1.00 -16.25 20.69
N VAL A 339 -0.66 -17.38 20.10
CA VAL A 339 0.67 -17.57 19.50
C VAL A 339 0.97 -16.49 18.45
N PRO A 340 2.15 -15.82 18.50
CA PRO A 340 2.54 -14.84 17.50
C PRO A 340 2.54 -15.46 16.08
N PRO A 341 2.00 -14.78 15.05
CA PRO A 341 1.94 -15.34 13.70
C PRO A 341 3.32 -15.77 13.17
N ASN A 342 3.39 -16.94 12.53
CA ASN A 342 4.62 -17.43 11.88
C ASN A 342 4.51 -17.35 10.35
N VAL A 343 4.50 -16.15 9.79
CA VAL A 343 4.41 -15.95 8.31
C VAL A 343 5.69 -16.39 7.57
N TRP A 344 6.79 -16.55 8.30
CA TRP A 344 8.09 -16.90 7.75
C TRP A 344 8.32 -18.42 7.72
N GLY A 345 7.60 -19.20 8.52
CA GLY A 345 7.85 -20.63 8.70
C GLY A 345 9.24 -20.84 9.28
N ASP A 346 10.01 -21.76 8.72
CA ASP A 346 11.42 -21.99 9.12
C ASP A 346 12.42 -21.15 8.33
N ARG A 347 11.96 -20.14 7.57
CA ARG A 347 12.86 -19.24 6.85
C ARG A 347 13.64 -18.37 7.83
N VAL A 348 14.86 -18.04 7.45
CA VAL A 348 15.63 -16.98 8.10
C VAL A 348 15.17 -15.62 7.55
N PHE A 349 14.89 -14.68 8.43
CA PHE A 349 14.40 -13.33 8.10
C PHE A 349 15.07 -12.28 9.00
N ILE A 350 14.82 -10.99 8.78
CA ILE A 350 15.42 -9.92 9.58
C ILE A 350 14.41 -9.39 10.58
N VAL A 351 14.84 -9.21 11.84
CA VAL A 351 14.11 -8.52 12.90
C VAL A 351 14.84 -7.26 13.33
N LYS A 352 14.07 -6.26 13.72
CA LYS A 352 14.56 -5.12 14.49
C LYS A 352 14.33 -5.42 15.95
N LEU A 353 15.38 -5.24 16.73
CA LEU A 353 15.36 -5.32 18.17
C LEU A 353 15.57 -3.90 18.71
N GLN A 354 14.69 -3.47 19.61
CA GLN A 354 14.73 -2.13 20.18
C GLN A 354 14.52 -2.18 21.69
N VAL A 355 15.45 -1.59 22.43
CA VAL A 355 15.34 -1.46 23.89
C VAL A 355 14.28 -0.43 24.22
N GLY A 356 13.38 -0.79 25.13
CA GLY A 356 12.37 0.08 25.71
C GLY A 356 12.52 0.12 27.23
N VAL A 357 12.28 1.30 27.79
CA VAL A 357 12.21 1.53 29.23
C VAL A 357 10.91 2.27 29.50
N VAL A 358 10.09 1.72 30.39
CA VAL A 358 8.85 2.34 30.86
C VAL A 358 9.01 2.55 32.37
N PRO A 359 8.72 3.75 32.92
CA PRO A 359 8.79 3.97 34.35
C PRO A 359 7.98 2.92 35.13
N GLY A 360 8.59 2.31 36.14
CA GLY A 360 7.95 1.26 36.96
C GLY A 360 7.91 -0.14 36.32
N GLN A 361 8.58 -0.35 35.18
CA GLN A 361 8.70 -1.63 34.50
C GLN A 361 10.16 -2.02 34.32
N TYR A 362 10.42 -3.33 34.25
CA TYR A 362 11.73 -3.83 33.85
C TYR A 362 12.02 -3.43 32.39
N PRO A 363 13.30 -3.17 32.04
CA PRO A 363 13.68 -2.97 30.65
C PRO A 363 13.23 -4.15 29.79
N TYR A 364 12.87 -3.88 28.55
CA TYR A 364 12.46 -4.90 27.61
C TYR A 364 13.05 -4.63 26.23
N MET A 365 12.98 -5.64 25.37
CA MET A 365 13.39 -5.54 23.98
C MET A 365 12.20 -5.89 23.09
N MET A 366 11.71 -4.90 22.38
CA MET A 366 10.65 -5.07 21.38
C MET A 366 11.27 -5.61 20.09
N ILE A 367 10.72 -6.71 19.59
CA ILE A 367 11.22 -7.47 18.44
C ILE A 367 10.10 -7.60 17.40
N TYR A 368 10.37 -7.17 16.17
CA TYR A 368 9.44 -7.28 15.05
C TYR A 368 10.19 -7.37 13.74
N ASP A 369 9.56 -7.99 12.73
CA ASP A 369 10.08 -8.02 11.38
C ASP A 369 9.69 -6.76 10.59
N ARG A 370 10.28 -6.59 9.40
CA ARG A 370 9.99 -5.44 8.52
C ARG A 370 8.49 -5.30 8.19
N LYS A 371 7.78 -6.43 8.04
CA LYS A 371 6.34 -6.45 7.74
C LYS A 371 5.46 -6.12 8.94
N ARG A 372 6.02 -6.08 10.16
CA ARG A 372 5.26 -6.13 11.42
C ARG A 372 4.21 -7.23 11.40
N SER A 373 4.55 -8.36 10.77
CA SER A 373 3.73 -9.58 10.75
C SER A 373 3.56 -10.17 12.14
N PHE A 374 4.50 -9.87 13.02
CA PHE A 374 4.39 -10.06 14.46
C PHE A 374 5.12 -8.91 15.17
N GLU A 375 4.77 -8.71 16.43
CA GLU A 375 5.49 -7.83 17.36
C GLU A 375 5.46 -8.50 18.73
N VAL A 376 6.65 -8.81 19.23
CA VAL A 376 6.84 -9.57 20.47
C VAL A 376 7.92 -8.91 21.34
N PHE A 377 8.02 -9.36 22.57
CA PHE A 377 8.87 -8.76 23.60
C PHE A 377 9.74 -9.82 24.24
N LEU A 378 11.04 -9.51 24.38
CA LEU A 378 11.94 -10.16 25.31
C LEU A 378 11.96 -9.33 26.60
N ARG A 379 11.68 -9.98 27.71
CA ARG A 379 11.56 -9.41 29.05
C ARG A 379 12.87 -9.60 29.81
N SER A 380 13.45 -8.53 30.36
CA SER A 380 14.77 -8.64 31.00
C SER A 380 14.74 -9.41 32.32
N GLU A 381 13.58 -9.43 32.98
CA GLU A 381 13.33 -10.11 34.25
C GLU A 381 13.34 -11.64 34.15
N GLU A 382 13.17 -12.21 32.95
CA GLU A 382 13.18 -13.65 32.72
C GLU A 382 14.59 -14.20 32.50
N ASP A 383 15.46 -13.41 31.86
CA ASP A 383 16.87 -13.77 31.61
C ASP A 383 17.73 -12.50 31.48
N VAL A 384 18.29 -12.08 32.61
CA VAL A 384 19.09 -10.86 32.72
C VAL A 384 20.39 -10.96 31.93
N GLU A 385 21.03 -12.14 31.90
CA GLU A 385 22.31 -12.34 31.22
C GLU A 385 22.17 -12.33 29.70
N LEU A 386 21.12 -13.01 29.19
CA LEU A 386 20.79 -12.99 27.77
C LEU A 386 20.42 -11.57 27.33
N PHE A 387 19.58 -10.88 28.12
CA PHE A 387 19.21 -9.50 27.83
C PHE A 387 20.44 -8.58 27.78
N ALA A 388 21.32 -8.67 28.78
CA ALA A 388 22.56 -7.91 28.84
C ALA A 388 23.49 -8.22 27.66
N THR A 389 23.55 -9.48 27.22
CA THR A 389 24.34 -9.91 26.05
C THR A 389 23.86 -9.19 24.78
N PHE A 390 22.55 -9.12 24.56
CA PHE A 390 21.97 -8.41 23.40
C PHE A 390 22.16 -6.90 23.49
N VAL A 391 21.99 -6.31 24.67
CA VAL A 391 22.23 -4.87 24.89
C VAL A 391 23.71 -4.52 24.70
N GLY A 392 24.62 -5.37 25.16
CA GLY A 392 26.06 -5.19 24.96
C GLY A 392 26.43 -5.19 23.47
N GLU A 393 25.91 -6.16 22.72
CA GLU A 393 26.09 -6.20 21.25
C GLU A 393 25.48 -4.97 20.55
N MET A 394 24.30 -4.52 21.01
CA MET A 394 23.61 -3.35 20.47
C MET A 394 24.39 -2.04 20.72
N ARG A 395 25.09 -1.93 21.84
CA ARG A 395 25.96 -0.80 22.17
C ARG A 395 27.35 -0.88 21.53
N GLY A 396 27.76 -2.07 21.11
CA GLY A 396 29.03 -2.32 20.46
C GLY A 396 29.07 -1.87 19.00
N GLU A 397 30.21 -2.14 18.35
CA GLU A 397 30.52 -1.70 16.98
C GLU A 397 29.50 -2.18 15.92
N ARG A 398 28.85 -3.33 16.16
CA ARG A 398 27.90 -3.96 15.23
C ARG A 398 26.43 -3.59 15.48
N GLY A 399 26.11 -2.82 16.51
CA GLY A 399 24.73 -2.45 16.84
C GLY A 399 24.29 -1.14 16.18
N GLY A 400 25.11 -0.09 16.32
CA GLY A 400 24.83 1.24 15.79
C GLY A 400 23.65 1.94 16.50
N HIS A 401 23.14 3.02 15.87
CA HIS A 401 21.91 3.73 16.29
C HIS A 401 21.86 4.16 17.77
N GLY A 402 22.99 4.61 18.33
CA GLY A 402 23.07 5.08 19.72
C GLY A 402 22.86 3.99 20.78
N GLY A 403 22.96 2.71 20.41
CA GLY A 403 22.84 1.60 21.35
C GLY A 403 21.42 1.29 21.81
N ILE A 404 20.40 1.78 21.09
CA ILE A 404 18.98 1.61 21.44
C ILE A 404 18.26 0.62 20.51
N LYS A 405 18.78 0.41 19.29
CA LYS A 405 18.23 -0.56 18.34
C LYS A 405 19.31 -1.21 17.50
N MET A 406 19.06 -2.44 17.06
CA MET A 406 19.85 -3.14 16.05
C MET A 406 18.96 -4.01 15.16
N TYR A 407 19.49 -4.44 14.02
CA TYR A 407 18.84 -5.38 13.12
C TYR A 407 19.64 -6.67 13.08
N ARG A 408 18.96 -7.82 13.18
CA ARG A 408 19.61 -9.13 13.16
C ARG A 408 18.77 -10.14 12.38
N TRP A 409 19.47 -11.15 11.86
CA TRP A 409 18.82 -12.32 11.29
C TRP A 409 18.16 -13.15 12.40
N ALA A 410 16.97 -13.66 12.13
CA ALA A 410 16.19 -14.47 13.04
C ALA A 410 15.49 -15.61 12.31
N ARG A 411 15.10 -16.64 13.05
CA ARG A 411 14.21 -17.72 12.59
C ARG A 411 13.32 -18.16 13.74
N ARG A 412 12.10 -18.61 13.43
CA ARG A 412 11.20 -19.18 14.44
C ARG A 412 11.68 -20.59 14.79
N THR A 413 11.77 -20.91 16.08
CA THR A 413 12.14 -22.27 16.56
C THR A 413 11.03 -22.94 17.35
N GLY A 414 10.03 -22.17 17.81
CA GLY A 414 8.84 -22.67 18.49
C GLY A 414 7.77 -21.59 18.58
N ASP A 415 6.60 -21.94 19.11
CA ASP A 415 5.46 -21.02 19.22
C ASP A 415 5.76 -19.80 20.11
N TRP A 416 6.66 -19.92 21.06
CA TRP A 416 7.08 -18.80 21.92
C TRP A 416 8.60 -18.60 21.93
N GLU A 417 9.27 -19.07 20.86
CA GLU A 417 10.72 -19.02 20.76
C GLU A 417 11.19 -18.46 19.42
N LEU A 418 12.13 -17.52 19.51
CA LEU A 418 12.81 -16.94 18.36
C LEU A 418 14.30 -17.19 18.49
N SER A 419 14.96 -17.67 17.44
CA SER A 419 16.41 -17.79 17.39
C SER A 419 16.99 -16.63 16.61
N VAL A 420 17.88 -15.85 17.21
CA VAL A 420 18.47 -14.63 16.63
C VAL A 420 19.99 -14.78 16.50
N CYS A 421 20.51 -14.49 15.31
CA CYS A 421 21.93 -14.47 15.01
C CYS A 421 22.54 -13.15 15.47
N LEU A 422 23.35 -13.17 16.53
CA LEU A 422 23.74 -11.96 17.25
C LEU A 422 24.90 -11.19 16.61
N ASP A 423 25.83 -11.89 15.95
CA ASP A 423 27.11 -11.37 15.45
C ASP A 423 27.11 -11.05 13.95
N ARG A 424 26.07 -11.44 13.21
CA ARG A 424 25.96 -11.22 11.75
C ARG A 424 24.98 -10.09 11.46
N VAL A 425 25.53 -8.98 10.97
CA VAL A 425 24.78 -7.76 10.64
C VAL A 425 24.16 -7.93 9.25
N PRO A 426 22.83 -7.76 9.08
CA PRO A 426 22.21 -7.76 7.77
C PRO A 426 22.68 -6.58 6.91
N PRO A 427 22.58 -6.67 5.56
CA PRO A 427 22.94 -5.58 4.67
C PRO A 427 22.17 -4.28 4.97
N PRO A 428 22.79 -3.08 4.79
CA PRO A 428 22.10 -1.81 4.98
C PRO A 428 20.84 -1.65 4.12
N THR A 429 20.84 -2.19 2.91
CA THR A 429 19.69 -2.21 1.99
C THR A 429 18.47 -2.89 2.59
N ASP A 430 18.67 -3.90 3.44
CA ASP A 430 17.59 -4.68 4.03
C ASP A 430 17.13 -4.14 5.40
N THR A 431 17.80 -3.12 5.93
CA THR A 431 17.58 -2.58 7.29
C THR A 431 17.10 -1.13 7.32
N ASN A 432 16.86 -0.52 6.15
CA ASN A 432 16.26 0.80 6.02
C ASN A 432 14.73 0.72 6.19
N TRP A 433 14.25 0.64 7.45
CA TRP A 433 12.83 0.53 7.82
C TRP A 433 12.26 1.87 8.29
#